data_AF-A0A4R2NQQ5-F1
#
_entry.id   AF-A0A4R2NQQ5-F1
#
_cell.length_a   1.000
_cell.length_b   1.000
_cell.length_c   1.000
_cell.angle_alpha   90.00
_cell.angle_beta   90.00
_cell.angle_gamma   90.00
#
_symmetry.space_group_name_H-M   'P 1'
#
loop_
_entity.id
_entity.type
_entity.pdbx_description
1 polymer ?
#
loop_
_entity_poly.entity_id
_entity_poly.type
_entity_poly.pdbx_seq_one_letter_code
_entity_poly.pdbx_strand_id
1 'polypeptide(L)'
;MATVIDFNASVPANGSNTIFIPINAQPLKIAGFGLGITTPSNTVIIDTTVGVVNTLGNPVLLFKVLRNTQVILTVREEVQLAVGESKTVSFQSVDVDVPTGSQGYTVTVEIENGLVNSAAVSGPITHSGVALTK
;
A
#
# COMPACT_ATOMS: atom_id res chain seq x y z
N MET A 1 25.17 2.75 -14.48
CA MET A 1 24.03 3.55 -13.96
C MET A 1 22.77 2.77 -14.24
N ALA A 2 21.86 2.67 -13.27
CA ALA A 2 20.54 2.10 -13.50
C ALA A 2 19.71 3.04 -14.39
N THR A 3 18.96 2.51 -15.35
CA THR A 3 18.02 3.27 -16.18
C THR A 3 16.58 2.96 -15.76
N VAL A 4 15.70 3.93 -15.93
CA VAL A 4 14.26 3.74 -15.68
C VAL A 4 13.68 2.90 -16.81
N ILE A 5 13.07 1.78 -16.45
CA ILE A 5 12.30 0.93 -17.37
C ILE A 5 10.90 1.50 -17.52
N ASP A 6 10.23 1.76 -16.40
CA ASP A 6 8.87 2.31 -16.37
C ASP A 6 8.58 2.96 -14.99
N PHE A 7 7.58 3.83 -14.95
CA PHE A 7 7.08 4.46 -13.74
C PHE A 7 5.56 4.61 -13.81
N ASN A 8 4.88 4.30 -12.72
CA ASN A 8 3.45 4.53 -12.59
C ASN A 8 3.06 4.77 -11.14
N ALA A 9 1.90 5.41 -10.94
CA ALA A 9 1.38 5.74 -9.63
C ALA A 9 -0.15 5.72 -9.60
N SER A 10 -0.68 5.45 -8.42
CA SER A 10 -2.10 5.51 -8.10
C SER A 10 -2.28 6.45 -6.91
N VAL A 11 -3.07 7.50 -7.09
CA VAL A 11 -3.37 8.50 -6.04
C VAL A 11 -4.89 8.67 -5.89
N PRO A 12 -5.60 7.71 -5.28
CA PRO A 12 -7.06 7.80 -5.10
C PRO A 12 -7.50 8.96 -4.20
N ALA A 13 -6.65 9.39 -3.26
CA ALA A 13 -6.92 10.49 -2.35
C ALA A 13 -5.64 11.28 -2.08
N ASN A 14 -5.66 12.60 -2.31
CA ASN A 14 -4.48 13.47 -2.24
C ASN A 14 -4.41 14.30 -0.94
N GLY A 15 -5.34 14.12 0.00
CA GLY A 15 -5.38 14.87 1.26
C GLY A 15 -5.81 13.99 2.44
N SER A 16 -5.61 14.51 3.65
CA SER A 16 -6.09 13.87 4.87
C SER A 16 -7.59 14.07 5.04
N ASN A 17 -8.28 13.04 5.53
CA ASN A 17 -9.73 13.05 5.79
C ASN A 17 -10.59 13.40 4.56
N THR A 18 -10.10 13.12 3.36
CA THR A 18 -10.84 13.37 2.10
C THR A 18 -11.73 12.21 1.70
N ILE A 19 -11.49 11.03 2.27
CA ILE A 19 -12.25 9.79 2.04
C ILE A 19 -12.52 9.10 3.36
N PHE A 20 -13.44 8.15 3.38
CA PHE A 20 -13.70 7.32 4.55
C PHE A 20 -14.06 5.91 4.08
N ILE A 21 -13.11 4.99 4.15
CA ILE A 21 -13.31 3.59 3.74
C ILE A 21 -13.09 2.70 4.96
N PRO A 22 -14.15 2.10 5.54
CA PRO A 22 -14.02 1.22 6.70
C PRO A 22 -13.09 0.04 6.40
N ILE A 23 -12.17 -0.24 7.31
CA ILE A 23 -11.28 -1.40 7.24
C ILE A 23 -11.96 -2.55 7.98
N ASN A 24 -12.05 -3.71 7.32
CA ASN A 24 -12.60 -4.94 7.90
C ASN A 24 -11.50 -6.01 8.01
N ALA A 25 -11.85 -7.17 8.55
CA ALA A 25 -10.91 -8.29 8.75
C ALA A 25 -10.59 -9.06 7.45
N GLN A 26 -11.03 -8.55 6.29
CA GLN A 26 -10.70 -9.08 4.98
C GLN A 26 -9.81 -8.07 4.22
N PRO A 27 -8.90 -8.55 3.36
CA PRO A 27 -8.06 -7.65 2.57
C PRO A 27 -8.89 -6.70 1.70
N LEU A 28 -8.81 -5.40 1.98
CA LEU A 28 -9.39 -4.34 1.17
C LEU A 28 -8.31 -3.74 0.26
N LYS A 29 -8.50 -3.79 -1.05
CA LYS A 29 -7.62 -3.09 -2.01
C LYS A 29 -7.86 -1.58 -1.94
N ILE A 30 -6.81 -0.82 -1.67
CA ILE A 30 -6.89 0.64 -1.50
C ILE A 30 -6.26 1.42 -2.65
N ALA A 31 -5.27 0.83 -3.34
CA ALA A 31 -4.67 1.42 -4.54
C ALA A 31 -4.01 0.33 -5.40
N GLY A 32 -3.73 0.66 -6.67
CA GLY A 32 -2.95 -0.21 -7.54
C GLY A 32 -2.58 0.46 -8.86
N PHE A 33 -1.44 0.06 -9.40
CA PHE A 33 -0.89 0.53 -10.67
C PHE A 33 -0.28 -0.65 -11.45
N GLY A 34 0.07 -0.42 -12.71
CA GLY A 34 0.76 -1.41 -13.55
C GLY A 34 2.09 -0.87 -14.04
N LEU A 35 3.08 -1.74 -14.19
CA LEU A 35 4.39 -1.45 -14.79
C LEU A 35 4.67 -2.40 -15.95
N GLY A 36 5.21 -1.87 -17.04
CA GLY A 36 5.70 -2.62 -18.19
C GLY A 36 7.18 -2.98 -18.02
N ILE A 37 7.48 -4.22 -17.66
CA ILE A 37 8.85 -4.69 -17.45
C ILE A 37 9.44 -5.23 -18.75
N THR A 38 10.56 -4.67 -19.20
CA THR A 38 11.19 -5.04 -20.49
C THR A 38 12.44 -5.92 -20.34
N THR A 39 13.09 -5.92 -19.17
CA THR A 39 14.30 -6.71 -18.90
C THR A 39 14.12 -7.57 -17.65
N PRO A 40 14.56 -8.85 -17.64
CA PRO A 40 14.38 -9.73 -16.49
C PRO A 40 15.31 -9.39 -15.32
N SER A 41 16.46 -8.76 -15.59
CA SER A 41 17.35 -8.21 -14.55
C SER A 41 16.91 -6.80 -14.24
N ASN A 42 16.07 -6.65 -13.20
CA ASN A 42 15.51 -5.38 -12.79
C ASN A 42 15.29 -5.33 -11.28
N THR A 43 15.04 -4.12 -10.80
CA THR A 43 14.58 -3.84 -9.45
C THR A 43 13.41 -2.88 -9.53
N VAL A 44 12.31 -3.21 -8.86
CA VAL A 44 11.15 -2.33 -8.70
C VAL A 44 11.14 -1.81 -7.27
N ILE A 45 11.21 -0.49 -7.12
CA ILE A 45 11.08 0.20 -5.85
C ILE A 45 9.66 0.75 -5.77
N ILE A 46 8.96 0.45 -4.68
CA ILE A 46 7.56 0.79 -4.50
C ILE A 46 7.43 1.56 -3.20
N ASP A 47 6.85 2.75 -3.29
CA ASP A 47 6.59 3.62 -2.15
C ASP A 47 5.08 3.72 -1.94
N THR A 48 4.66 3.60 -0.69
CA THR A 48 3.25 3.63 -0.32
C THR A 48 3.04 4.53 0.87
N THR A 49 2.04 5.39 0.80
CA THR A 49 1.57 6.22 1.91
C THR A 49 0.07 6.12 2.01
N VAL A 50 -0.42 5.86 3.22
CA VAL A 50 -1.84 5.70 3.52
C VAL A 50 -2.15 6.43 4.81
N GLY A 51 -3.11 7.35 4.77
CA GLY A 51 -3.70 7.93 5.96
C GLY A 51 -4.85 7.09 6.47
N VAL A 52 -4.84 6.83 7.76
CA VAL A 52 -5.84 6.06 8.50
C VAL A 52 -6.36 6.87 9.67
N VAL A 53 -7.61 6.62 10.06
CA VAL A 53 -8.25 7.21 11.24
C VAL A 53 -8.70 6.08 12.17
N ASN A 54 -8.45 6.24 13.47
CA ASN A 54 -8.95 5.32 14.46
C ASN A 54 -10.43 5.62 14.74
N THR A 55 -11.28 4.59 14.70
CA THR A 55 -12.71 4.74 15.00
C THR A 55 -13.13 3.98 16.25
N LEU A 56 -12.38 2.94 16.66
CA LEU A 56 -12.64 2.19 17.88
C LEU A 56 -11.41 1.41 18.34
N GLY A 57 -11.12 1.46 19.65
CA GLY A 57 -10.09 0.64 20.28
C GLY A 57 -8.68 1.04 19.85
N ASN A 58 -7.79 0.05 19.73
CA ASN A 58 -6.40 0.23 19.26
C ASN A 58 -6.16 -0.79 18.13
N PRO A 59 -6.61 -0.48 16.90
CA PRO A 59 -6.57 -1.43 15.81
C PRO A 59 -5.15 -1.73 15.35
N VAL A 60 -4.86 -3.00 15.12
CA VAL A 60 -3.67 -3.44 14.39
C VAL A 60 -4.05 -3.62 12.92
N LEU A 61 -3.39 -2.85 12.06
CA LEU A 61 -3.58 -2.88 10.61
C LEU A 61 -2.47 -3.68 9.95
N LEU A 62 -2.85 -4.51 8.98
CA LEU A 62 -1.94 -5.27 8.14
C LEU A 62 -2.01 -4.71 6.72
N PHE A 63 -0.96 -4.00 6.33
CA PHE A 63 -0.80 -3.54 4.96
C PHE A 63 -0.01 -4.58 4.17
N LYS A 64 -0.50 -4.96 2.99
CA LYS A 64 0.20 -5.90 2.10
C LYS A 64 0.38 -5.29 0.73
N VAL A 65 1.61 -5.32 0.23
CA VAL A 65 1.93 -5.01 -1.17
C VAL A 65 1.98 -6.31 -1.94
N LEU A 66 1.19 -6.41 -3.01
CA LEU A 66 1.11 -7.58 -3.86
C LEU A 66 1.53 -7.24 -5.28
N ARG A 67 2.33 -8.11 -5.90
CA ARG A 67 2.48 -8.19 -7.36
C ARG A 67 1.54 -9.26 -7.88
N ASN A 68 0.52 -8.83 -8.62
CA ASN A 68 -0.60 -9.64 -9.06
C ASN A 68 -1.30 -10.29 -7.85
N THR A 69 -0.90 -11.50 -7.48
CA THR A 69 -1.43 -12.26 -6.33
C THR A 69 -0.35 -12.60 -5.29
N GLN A 70 0.92 -12.35 -5.59
CA GLN A 70 2.04 -12.67 -4.71
C GLN A 70 2.31 -11.52 -3.75
N VAL A 71 2.33 -11.79 -2.45
CA VAL A 71 2.72 -10.81 -1.43
C VAL A 71 4.23 -10.57 -1.49
N ILE A 72 4.63 -9.31 -1.65
CA ILE A 72 6.01 -8.86 -1.66
C ILE A 72 6.42 -8.33 -0.28
N LEU A 73 5.52 -7.59 0.36
CA LEU A 73 5.74 -7.01 1.67
C LEU A 73 4.46 -7.11 2.49
N THR A 74 4.61 -7.39 3.78
CA THR A 74 3.58 -7.20 4.80
C THR A 74 4.12 -6.25 5.86
N VAL A 75 3.37 -5.19 6.16
CA VAL A 75 3.65 -4.23 7.23
C VAL A 75 2.54 -4.37 8.26
N ARG A 76 2.92 -4.55 9.52
CA ARG A 76 2.01 -4.60 10.66
C ARG A 76 2.16 -3.30 11.43
N GLU A 77 1.07 -2.54 11.53
CA GLU A 77 1.03 -1.22 12.15
C GLU A 77 -0.01 -1.19 13.26
N GLU A 78 0.42 -0.86 14.48
CA GLU A 78 -0.51 -0.66 15.60
C GLU A 78 -0.92 0.81 15.68
N VAL A 79 -2.21 1.07 15.55
CA VAL A 79 -2.78 2.42 15.57
C VAL A 79 -3.19 2.76 17.01
N GLN A 80 -2.20 3.13 17.84
CA GLN A 80 -2.41 3.59 19.21
C GLN A 80 -2.77 5.08 19.23
N LEU A 81 -3.97 5.41 18.75
CA LEU A 81 -4.48 6.78 18.65
C LEU A 81 -5.76 6.95 19.45
N ALA A 82 -6.09 8.18 19.87
CA ALA A 82 -7.43 8.44 20.36
C ALA A 82 -8.48 8.24 19.24
N VAL A 83 -9.73 7.97 19.61
CA VAL A 83 -10.82 7.85 18.64
C VAL A 83 -10.98 9.18 17.89
N GLY A 84 -11.01 9.12 16.56
CA GLY A 84 -11.09 10.28 15.67
C GLY A 84 -9.74 10.89 15.27
N GLU A 85 -8.64 10.43 15.87
CA GLU A 85 -7.30 10.85 15.44
C GLU A 85 -6.84 10.09 14.20
N SER A 86 -6.10 10.79 13.35
CA SER A 86 -5.56 10.27 12.10
C SER A 86 -4.05 10.10 12.18
N LYS A 87 -3.53 9.09 11.48
CA LYS A 87 -2.10 8.85 11.29
C LYS A 87 -1.81 8.54 9.84
N THR A 88 -0.68 9.04 9.36
CA THR A 88 -0.15 8.68 8.05
C THR A 88 0.89 7.58 8.22
N VAL A 89 0.71 6.49 7.50
CA VAL A 89 1.61 5.34 7.47
C VAL A 89 2.31 5.31 6.11
N SER A 90 3.64 5.35 6.12
CA SER A 90 4.46 5.31 4.91
C SER A 90 5.47 4.18 5.00
N PHE A 91 5.62 3.42 3.92
CA PHE A 91 6.56 2.30 3.84
C PHE A 91 7.00 2.06 2.40
N GLN A 92 8.15 1.40 2.27
CA GLN A 92 8.78 1.06 1.00
C GLN A 92 8.93 -0.46 0.89
N SER A 93 8.71 -0.99 -0.31
CA SER A 93 9.04 -2.36 -0.67
C SER A 93 9.93 -2.40 -1.91
N VAL A 94 10.78 -3.43 -1.98
CA VAL A 94 11.65 -3.69 -3.12
C VAL A 94 11.34 -5.08 -3.67
N ASP A 95 11.08 -5.17 -4.97
CA ASP A 95 10.85 -6.41 -5.71
C ASP A 95 11.94 -6.57 -6.77
N VAL A 96 12.61 -7.72 -6.81
CA VAL A 96 13.79 -7.95 -7.65
C VAL A 96 13.53 -9.04 -8.67
N ASP A 97 14.22 -8.94 -9.81
CA ASP A 97 14.19 -9.92 -10.89
C ASP A 97 12.75 -10.22 -11.35
N VAL A 98 11.96 -9.14 -11.52
CA VAL A 98 10.55 -9.20 -11.87
C VAL A 98 10.38 -9.74 -13.29
N PRO A 99 9.44 -10.67 -13.56
CA PRO A 99 9.20 -11.18 -14.90
C PRO A 99 8.84 -10.07 -15.90
N THR A 100 9.31 -10.21 -17.13
CA THR A 100 8.98 -9.28 -18.22
C THR A 100 7.48 -9.32 -18.54
N GLY A 101 6.97 -8.22 -19.10
CA GLY A 101 5.55 -8.01 -19.38
C GLY A 101 4.87 -7.06 -18.40
N SER A 102 3.53 -7.05 -18.41
CA SER A 102 2.72 -6.18 -17.56
C SER A 102 2.58 -6.78 -16.17
N GLN A 103 3.05 -6.05 -15.16
CA GLN A 103 2.98 -6.46 -13.76
C GLN A 103 2.09 -5.48 -12.97
N GLY A 104 1.05 -6.00 -12.32
CA GLY A 104 0.16 -5.21 -11.49
C GLY A 104 0.65 -5.16 -10.04
N TYR A 105 0.81 -3.97 -9.48
CA TYR A 105 1.10 -3.77 -8.07
C TYR A 105 -0.13 -3.23 -7.36
N THR A 106 -0.47 -3.83 -6.24
CA THR A 106 -1.61 -3.43 -5.42
C THR A 106 -1.22 -3.35 -3.96
N VAL A 107 -1.78 -2.39 -3.25
CA VAL A 107 -1.73 -2.37 -1.80
C VAL A 107 -3.12 -2.70 -1.25
N THR A 108 -3.12 -3.56 -0.25
CA THR A 108 -4.30 -3.92 0.53
C THR A 108 -4.10 -3.58 2.00
N VAL A 109 -5.21 -3.41 2.71
CA VAL A 109 -5.23 -3.24 4.17
C VAL A 109 -6.33 -4.13 4.77
N GLU A 110 -6.05 -4.72 5.92
CA GLU A 110 -7.03 -5.43 6.75
C GLU A 110 -6.74 -5.17 8.22
N ILE A 111 -7.71 -5.45 9.08
CA ILE A 111 -7.58 -5.35 10.53
C ILE A 111 -7.42 -6.74 11.15
N GLU A 112 -6.44 -6.92 12.04
CA GLU A 112 -6.13 -8.23 12.65
C GLU A 112 -7.23 -8.72 13.60
N ASN A 113 -7.87 -7.80 14.34
CA ASN A 113 -8.99 -8.11 15.24
C ASN A 113 -10.09 -7.03 15.15
N GLY A 114 -10.99 -7.22 14.19
CA GLY A 114 -12.10 -6.29 13.91
C GLY A 114 -13.33 -6.42 14.79
N LEU A 115 -13.36 -7.36 15.76
CA LEU A 115 -14.53 -7.54 16.65
C LEU A 115 -14.60 -6.45 17.73
N VAL A 116 -13.45 -5.96 18.18
CA VAL A 116 -13.32 -4.97 19.26
C VAL A 116 -12.53 -3.73 18.85
N ASN A 117 -12.02 -3.70 17.61
CA ASN A 117 -11.29 -2.56 17.06
C ASN A 117 -11.85 -2.18 15.69
N SER A 118 -11.74 -0.91 15.33
CA SER A 118 -12.15 -0.41 14.02
C SER A 118 -11.27 0.76 13.61
N ALA A 119 -10.99 0.83 12.32
CA ALA A 119 -10.32 1.95 11.69
C ALA A 119 -10.92 2.16 10.28
N ALA A 120 -10.65 3.32 9.70
CA ALA A 120 -10.95 3.60 8.32
C ALA A 120 -9.74 4.18 7.61
N VAL A 121 -9.66 3.96 6.30
CA VAL A 121 -8.74 4.72 5.44
C VAL A 121 -9.33 6.11 5.25
N SER A 122 -8.59 7.12 5.67
CA SER A 122 -9.01 8.52 5.63
C SER A 122 -8.32 9.34 4.53
N GLY A 123 -7.30 8.76 3.89
CA GLY A 123 -6.40 9.50 3.00
C GLY A 123 -5.35 10.28 3.79
N PRO A 124 -4.23 10.70 3.15
CA PRO A 124 -3.93 10.53 1.72
C PRO A 124 -3.65 9.08 1.34
N ILE A 125 -3.82 8.71 0.07
CA ILE A 125 -3.42 7.42 -0.48
C ILE A 125 -2.53 7.70 -1.69
N THR A 126 -1.25 7.35 -1.59
CA THR A 126 -0.31 7.36 -2.71
C THR A 126 0.38 6.01 -2.79
N HIS A 127 0.33 5.36 -3.93
CA HIS A 127 1.05 4.13 -4.20
C HIS A 127 1.74 4.26 -5.54
N SER A 128 3.06 4.27 -5.55
CA SER A 128 3.88 4.48 -6.74
C SER A 128 4.99 3.47 -6.84
N GLY A 129 5.43 3.19 -8.05
CA GLY A 129 6.57 2.33 -8.29
C GLY A 129 7.42 2.80 -9.47
N VAL A 130 8.71 2.56 -9.36
CA VAL A 130 9.68 2.74 -10.44
C VAL A 130 10.41 1.43 -10.68
N ALA A 131 10.43 1.00 -11.94
CA ALA A 131 11.22 -0.14 -12.39
C ALA A 131 12.57 0.37 -12.92
N LEU A 132 13.65 -0.26 -12.48
CA LEU A 132 15.01 0.13 -12.81
C LEU A 132 15.78 -1.07 -13.38
N THR A 133 16.65 -0.85 -14.35
CA THR A 133 17.63 -1.87 -14.74
C THR A 133 18.64 -2.07 -13.63
N LYS A 134 19.00 -3.31 -13.37
CA LYS A 134 20.07 -3.65 -12.42
C LYS A 134 21.45 -3.43 -13.02
#